data_AF-A0A7J4E4R8-F1
#
_entry.id   AF-A0A7J4E4R8-F1
#
_cell.length_a   1.000
_cell.length_b   1.000
_cell.length_c   1.000
_cell.angle_alpha   90.00
_cell.angle_beta   90.00
_cell.angle_gamma   90.00
#
_symmetry.space_group_name_H-M   'P 1'
#
loop_
_entity.id
_entity.type
_entity.pdbx_description
1 polymer ?
#
loop_
_entity_poly.entity_id
_entity_poly.type
_entity_poly.pdbx_seq_one_letter_code
_entity_poly.pdbx_strand_id
1 'polypeptide(L)' 'MDKILKELGVNRVDWVKIDVEGAELEALEGMGNALKQYHPKIVIEVGKGNVERVKRFLKRYGYSMAAIKGTSYFYCV' A
#
# COMPACT_ATOMS: atom_id res chain seq x y z
N MET A 1 -5.80 8.83 3.00
CA MET A 1 -5.84 7.92 4.17
C MET A 1 -5.25 8.59 5.41
N ASP A 2 -4.05 9.17 5.34
CA ASP A 2 -3.40 9.82 6.49
C ASP A 2 -4.28 10.84 7.22
N LYS A 3 -5.02 11.67 6.48
CA LYS A 3 -6.00 12.62 7.04
C LYS A 3 -7.04 11.92 7.92
N ILE A 4 -7.61 10.82 7.45
CA ILE A 4 -8.66 10.07 8.15
C ILE A 4 -8.08 9.40 9.40
N LEU A 5 -6.89 8.80 9.32
CA LEU A 5 -6.22 8.23 10.49
C LEU A 5 -6.01 9.27 11.59
N LYS A 6 -5.60 10.48 11.21
CA LYS A 6 -5.44 11.62 12.13
C LYS A 6 -6.78 12.05 12.75
N GLU A 7 -7.82 12.22 11.93
CA GLU A 7 -9.16 12.63 12.39
C GLU A 7 -9.79 11.61 13.35
N LEU A 8 -9.53 10.32 13.13
CA LEU A 8 -10.01 9.23 13.99
C LEU A 8 -9.10 8.93 15.20
N GLY A 9 -7.96 9.63 15.33
CA GLY A 9 -7.01 9.39 16.43
C GLY A 9 -6.34 8.01 16.38
N VAL A 10 -6.19 7.41 15.19
CA VAL A 10 -5.56 6.10 15.01
C VAL A 10 -4.04 6.25 15.08
N ASN A 11 -3.46 5.74 16.17
CA ASN A 11 -2.03 5.89 16.46
C ASN A 11 -1.15 4.73 15.98
N ARG A 12 -1.75 3.71 15.34
CA ARG A 12 -1.04 2.55 14.80
C ARG A 12 -1.85 1.86 13.71
N VAL A 13 -1.18 1.41 12.66
CA VAL A 13 -1.74 0.58 11.59
C VAL A 13 -0.80 -0.59 11.35
N ASP A 14 -1.25 -1.82 11.59
CA ASP A 14 -0.42 -3.02 11.39
C ASP A 14 -0.64 -3.65 10.01
N TRP A 15 -1.83 -3.46 9.42
CA TRP A 15 -2.23 -4.06 8.15
C TRP A 15 -3.05 -3.09 7.29
N VAL A 16 -2.88 -3.20 5.98
CA VAL A 16 -3.67 -2.46 4.98
C VAL A 16 -4.06 -3.41 3.86
N LYS A 17 -5.35 -3.44 3.51
CA LYS A 17 -5.83 -4.00 2.25
C LYS A 17 -6.11 -2.84 1.29
N ILE A 18 -5.58 -2.91 0.08
CA ILE A 18 -5.85 -1.96 -0.99
C ILE A 18 -6.44 -2.73 -2.17
N ASP A 19 -7.66 -2.38 -2.54
CA ASP A 19 -8.43 -3.01 -3.60
C ASP A 19 -9.28 -1.90 -4.20
N VAL A 20 -8.68 -1.24 -5.18
CA VAL A 20 -9.19 -0.03 -5.82
C VAL A 20 -8.99 -0.20 -7.32
N GLU A 21 -10.00 0.16 -8.11
CA GLU A 21 -10.03 -0.09 -9.55
C GLU A 21 -9.06 0.83 -10.32
N GLY A 22 -7.76 0.54 -10.28
CA GLY A 22 -6.74 1.25 -11.05
C GLY A 22 -6.12 2.49 -10.38
N ALA A 23 -6.58 2.83 -9.17
CA ALA A 23 -6.11 3.97 -8.37
C ALA A 23 -5.15 3.58 -7.23
N GLU A 24 -4.46 2.43 -7.37
CA GLU A 24 -3.64 1.85 -6.31
C GLU A 24 -2.42 2.69 -5.96
N LEU A 25 -1.85 3.42 -6.93
CA LEU A 25 -0.71 4.31 -6.67
C LEU A 25 -1.17 5.54 -5.88
N GLU A 26 -2.29 6.13 -6.25
CA GLU A 26 -2.90 7.28 -5.61
C GLU A 26 -3.31 6.95 -4.17
N ALA A 27 -3.85 5.75 -3.94
CA ALA A 27 -4.14 5.24 -2.60
C ALA A 27 -2.87 5.17 -1.73
N LEU A 28 -1.78 4.63 -2.28
CA LEU A 28 -0.48 4.55 -1.60
C LEU A 28 0.14 5.93 -1.34
N GLU A 29 0.03 6.87 -2.29
CA GLU A 29 0.47 8.25 -2.12
C GLU A 29 -0.26 8.95 -0.98
N GLY A 30 -1.57 8.70 -0.84
CA GLY A 30 -2.39 9.19 0.26
C GLY A 30 -2.11 8.57 1.63
N MET A 31 -1.12 7.67 1.72
CA MET A 31 -0.68 6.92 2.90
C MET A 31 0.79 7.17 3.29
N GLY A 32 1.45 8.16 2.68
CA GLY A 32 2.89 8.36 2.86
C GLY A 32 3.38 8.43 4.31
N ASN A 33 2.62 9.05 5.23
CA ASN A 33 2.98 9.09 6.64
C ASN A 33 2.78 7.73 7.31
N ALA A 34 1.63 7.06 7.07
CA ALA A 34 1.38 5.73 7.62
C ALA A 34 2.44 4.71 7.16
N LEU A 35 2.83 4.74 5.88
CA LEU A 35 3.87 3.87 5.33
C LEU A 35 5.23 4.08 6.01
N LYS A 36 5.60 5.34 6.29
CA LYS A 36 6.87 5.70 6.93
C LYS A 36 6.88 5.46 8.43
N GLN A 37 5.77 5.76 9.11
CA GLN A 37 5.70 5.73 10.58
C GLN A 37 5.41 4.33 11.12
N TYR A 38 4.50 3.60 10.47
CA TYR A 38 3.98 2.34 11.00
C TYR A 38 4.49 1.12 10.24
N HIS A 39 5.00 1.30 9.02
CA HIS A 39 5.46 0.22 8.14
C HIS A 39 4.48 -0.97 8.06
N PRO A 40 3.18 -0.75 7.80
CA PRO A 40 2.17 -1.81 7.86
C PRO A 40 2.38 -2.88 6.79
N LYS A 41 1.98 -4.12 7.08
CA LYS A 41 1.88 -5.17 6.06
C LYS A 41 0.77 -4.84 5.07
N ILE A 42 1.04 -4.93 3.77
CA ILE A 42 0.07 -4.55 2.73
C ILE A 42 -0.34 -5.76 1.92
N VAL A 43 -1.64 -5.88 1.65
CA VAL A 43 -2.17 -6.74 0.58
C VAL A 43 -2.85 -5.82 -0.43
N ILE A 44 -2.32 -5.76 -1.65
CA ILE A 44 -2.75 -4.79 -2.66
C ILE A 44 -3.07 -5.49 -3.99
N GLU A 45 -4.25 -5.23 -4.54
CA GLU A 45 -4.55 -5.53 -5.94
C GLU A 45 -3.87 -4.49 -6.83
N VAL A 46 -3.13 -4.96 -7.84
CA VAL A 46 -2.40 -4.07 -8.75
C VAL A 46 -2.71 -4.42 -10.18
N GLY A 47 -3.16 -3.43 -10.95
CA GLY A 47 -3.39 -3.59 -12.38
C GLY A 47 -2.07 -3.91 -13.09
N LYS A 48 -2.11 -4.76 -14.12
CA LYS A 48 -0.91 -5.20 -14.86
C LYS A 48 -0.02 -4.03 -15.34
N GLY A 49 -0.62 -2.91 -15.75
CA GLY A 49 0.10 -1.71 -16.20
C GLY A 49 0.75 -0.88 -15.08
N ASN A 50 0.41 -1.13 -13.81
CA ASN A 50 0.84 -0.34 -12.67
C ASN A 50 1.85 -1.06 -11.77
N VAL A 51 2.07 -2.36 -11.94
CA VAL A 51 2.96 -3.19 -11.09
C VAL A 51 4.32 -2.53 -10.86
N GLU A 52 4.98 -2.07 -11.92
CA GLU A 52 6.31 -1.46 -11.79
C GLU A 52 6.26 -0.08 -11.12
N ARG A 53 5.19 0.69 -11.32
CA ARG A 53 5.01 2.01 -10.66
C ARG A 53 4.82 1.82 -9.15
N VAL A 54 3.93 0.91 -8.76
CA VAL A 54 3.68 0.53 -7.36
C VAL A 54 4.94 -0.01 -6.70
N LYS A 55 5.66 -0.91 -7.39
CA LYS A 55 6.91 -1.48 -6.88
C LYS A 55 7.98 -0.42 -6.63
N ARG A 56 8.20 0.49 -7.58
CA ARG A 56 9.15 1.59 -7.39
C ARG A 56 8.72 2.51 -6.25
N PHE A 57 7.43 2.82 -6.14
CA PHE A 57 6.90 3.66 -5.07
C PHE A 57 7.19 3.04 -3.70
N LEU A 58 6.73 1.80 -3.47
CA LEU A 58 6.85 1.08 -2.21
C LEU A 58 8.31 0.82 -1.82
N LYS A 59 9.19 0.57 -2.80
CA LYS A 59 10.63 0.41 -2.55
C LYS A 59 11.27 1.63 -1.88
N ARG A 60 10.78 2.85 -2.15
CA ARG A 60 11.26 4.08 -1.48
C ARG A 60 10.97 4.12 0.01
N TYR A 61 9.99 3.35 0.45
CA TYR A 61 9.61 3.18 1.86
C TYR A 61 10.19 1.89 2.47
N GLY A 62 11.07 1.18 1.76
CA GLY A 62 11.73 -0.02 2.27
C GLY A 62 10.95 -1.32 2.07
N TYR A 63 9.84 -1.31 1.32
CA TYR A 63 9.04 -2.50 1.07
C TYR A 63 9.59 -3.37 -0.06
N SER A 64 9.41 -4.66 0.14
CA SER A 64 9.47 -5.72 -0.86
C SER A 64 8.06 -6.15 -1.26
N MET A 65 7.88 -6.66 -2.48
CA MET A 65 6.59 -7.14 -2.98
C MET A 65 6.71 -8.59 -3.44
N ALA A 66 5.76 -9.43 -3.01
CA ALA A 66 5.60 -10.81 -3.44
C ALA A 66 4.21 -11.00 -4.04
N ALA A 67 4.13 -11.55 -5.27
CA ALA A 67 2.85 -11.84 -5.90
C ALA A 67 2.14 -13.00 -5.18
N ILE A 68 0.82 -12.89 -5.01
CA ILE A 68 -0.02 -13.97 -4.51
C ILE A 68 -0.43 -14.81 -5.72
N LYS A 69 -0.02 -16.08 -5.72
CA LYS A 69 -0.21 -16.97 -6.88
C LYS A 69 -1.70 -17.12 -7.22
N GLY A 70 -2.02 -16.98 -8.51
CA GLY A 70 -3.38 -17.16 -9.01
C GLY A 70 -4.29 -15.94 -8.85
N THR A 71 -3.75 -14.79 -8.43
CA THR A 71 -4.53 -13.56 -8.23
C THR A 71 -3.80 -12.34 -8.82
N SER A 72 -4.49 -11.19 -8.84
CA SER A 72 -3.94 -9.86 -9.14
C SER A 72 -3.29 -9.19 -7.91
N TYR A 73 -3.18 -9.91 -6.78
CA TYR A 73 -2.75 -9.35 -5.51
C TYR A 73 -1.27 -9.54 -5.23
N PHE A 74 -0.71 -8.60 -4.48
CA PHE A 74 0.65 -8.62 -3.95
C PHE A 74 0.62 -8.48 -2.44
N TYR A 75 1.50 -9.22 -1.77
CA TYR A 75 1.85 -9.04 -0.37
C TYR A 75 3.10 -8.16 -0.27
N CYS A 76 3.08 -7.12 0.56
CA CYS A 76 4.20 -6.19 0.71
C CYS A 76 4.64 -6.04 2.17
N VAL A 77 5.96 -6.14 2.39
CA VAL A 77 6.64 -6.05 3.70
C VAL A 77 7.99 -5.38 3.61
#